data_AF-A0AB74R3R1-F1
#
_entry.id   AF-A0AB74R3R1-F1
#
_cell.length_a   1.000
_cell.length_b   1.000
_cell.length_c   1.000
_cell.angle_alpha   90.00
_cell.angle_beta   90.00
_cell.angle_gamma   90.00
#
_symmetry.space_group_name_H-M   'P 1'
#
loop_
_entity.id
_entity.type
_entity.pdbx_description
1 polymer ?
#
loop_
_entity_poly.entity_id
_entity_poly.type
_entity_poly.pdbx_seq_one_letter_code
_entity_poly.pdbx_strand_id
1 'polypeptide(L)' 'MEANKTLLQILYKKIILEFSNQTGKSLEESMDYLYTSETYKLISEGVSDMHCKGHIYLAQELMLENGLMYHKGYPR' A
#
# COMPACT_ATOMS: atom_id res chain seq x y z
N MET A 1 1.02 -8.88 16.88
CA MET A 1 0.11 -9.99 16.49
C MET A 1 0.46 -10.33 15.05
N GLU A 2 0.73 -11.58 14.71
CA GLU A 2 1.13 -11.95 13.35
C GLU A 2 -0.12 -12.15 12.48
N ALA A 3 -0.25 -11.38 11.40
CA ALA A 3 -1.39 -11.50 10.49
C ALA A 3 -1.29 -12.81 9.69
N ASN A 4 -2.42 -13.48 9.47
CA ASN A 4 -2.46 -14.70 8.67
C ASN A 4 -1.92 -14.41 7.25
N LYS A 5 -0.93 -15.21 6.80
CA LYS A 5 -0.27 -15.02 5.49
C LYS A 5 -1.26 -14.94 4.33
N THR A 6 -2.34 -15.71 4.34
CA THR A 6 -3.38 -15.66 3.30
C THR A 6 -4.13 -14.32 3.31
N LEU A 7 -4.40 -13.77 4.50
CA LEU A 7 -5.06 -12.47 4.62
C LEU A 7 -4.15 -11.34 4.12
N LEU A 8 -2.86 -11.41 4.41
CA LEU A 8 -1.87 -10.45 3.88
C LEU A 8 -1.82 -10.48 2.35
N GLN A 9 -1.81 -11.66 1.73
CA GLN A 9 -1.81 -11.77 0.27
C GLN A 9 -3.10 -11.18 -0.35
N ILE A 10 -4.26 -11.38 0.28
CA ILE A 10 -5.52 -10.75 -0.15
C ILE A 10 -5.43 -9.23 -0.01
N LEU A 11 -4.84 -8.73 1.08
CA LEU A 11 -4.65 -7.30 1.30
C LEU A 11 -3.75 -6.68 0.23
N TYR A 12 -2.59 -7.28 -0.05
CA TYR A 12 -1.67 -6.82 -1.10
C TYR A 12 -2.36 -6.76 -2.47
N LYS A 13 -3.09 -7.82 -2.84
CA LYS A 13 -3.89 -7.83 -4.07
C LYS A 13 -4.86 -6.64 -4.12
N LYS A 14 -5.56 -6.35 -3.03
CA LYS A 14 -6.52 -5.23 -2.98
C LYS A 14 -5.82 -3.87 -3.09
N ILE A 15 -4.66 -3.69 -2.46
CA ILE A 15 -3.86 -2.45 -2.56
C ILE A 15 -3.40 -2.24 -4.01
N ILE A 16 -2.87 -3.27 -4.66
CA ILE A 16 -2.40 -3.21 -6.05
C ILE A 16 -3.55 -2.80 -6.99
N LEU A 17 -4.71 -3.45 -6.87
CA LEU A 17 -5.88 -3.13 -7.69
C LEU A 17 -6.34 -1.69 -7.48
N GLU A 18 -6.40 -1.24 -6.23
CA GLU A 18 -6.85 0.09 -5.87
C GLU A 18 -5.87 1.19 -6.32
N PHE A 19 -4.57 0.97 -6.14
CA PHE A 19 -3.52 1.86 -6.60
C PHE A 19 -3.53 2.00 -8.13
N SER A 20 -3.68 0.88 -8.86
CA SER A 20 -3.82 0.86 -10.31
C SER A 20 -5.04 1.67 -10.76
N ASN A 21 -6.19 1.49 -10.11
CA ASN A 21 -7.41 2.23 -10.40
C ASN A 21 -7.26 3.74 -10.17
N GLN A 22 -6.63 4.16 -9.07
CA GLN A 22 -6.49 5.57 -8.71
C GLN A 22 -5.42 6.30 -9.55
N THR A 23 -4.34 5.61 -9.93
CA THR A 23 -3.20 6.23 -10.66
C THR A 23 -3.27 6.04 -12.17
N GLY A 24 -4.10 5.11 -12.67
CA GLY A 24 -4.12 4.70 -14.07
C GLY A 24 -2.94 3.84 -14.51
N LYS A 25 -2.07 3.44 -13.58
CA LYS A 25 -0.91 2.56 -13.85
C LYS A 25 -1.32 1.12 -14.07
N SER A 26 -0.51 0.38 -14.80
CA SER A 26 -0.72 -1.06 -14.98
C SER A 26 -0.64 -1.82 -13.66
N LEU A 27 -1.19 -3.04 -13.62
CA LEU A 27 -1.07 -3.91 -12.45
C LEU A 27 0.39 -4.28 -12.16
N GLU A 28 1.21 -4.44 -13.20
CA GLU A 28 2.63 -4.75 -13.08
C GLU A 28 3.40 -3.59 -12.44
N GLU A 29 3.20 -2.36 -12.91
CA GLU A 29 3.76 -1.16 -12.25
C GLU A 29 3.27 -1.05 -10.81
N SER A 30 1.98 -1.26 -10.57
CA SER A 30 1.39 -1.15 -9.22
C SER A 30 1.95 -2.20 -8.25
N MET A 31 2.30 -3.39 -8.75
CA MET A 31 3.01 -4.41 -7.98
C MET A 31 4.42 -3.95 -7.63
N ASP A 32 5.17 -3.41 -8.60
CA ASP A 32 6.52 -2.91 -8.38
C ASP A 32 6.56 -1.80 -7.33
N TYR A 33 5.63 -0.83 -7.44
CA TYR A 33 5.44 0.21 -6.42
C TYR A 33 5.19 -0.38 -5.04
N LEU A 34 4.27 -1.35 -4.91
CA LEU A 34 3.98 -1.94 -3.61
C LEU A 34 5.20 -2.67 -3.05
N TYR A 35 5.81 -3.60 -3.78
CA TYR A 35 6.87 -4.45 -3.23
C TYR A 35 8.21 -3.73 -2.98
N THR A 36 8.41 -2.54 -3.54
CA THR A 36 9.59 -1.70 -3.27
C THR A 36 9.33 -0.60 -2.22
N SER A 37 8.10 -0.51 -1.70
CA SER A 37 7.70 0.55 -0.77
C SER A 37 8.00 0.27 0.71
N GLU A 38 8.22 1.33 1.48
CA GLU A 38 8.20 1.31 2.94
C GLU A 38 6.81 0.92 3.44
N THR A 39 5.74 1.34 2.76
CA THR A 39 4.36 0.91 3.07
C THR A 39 4.24 -0.61 3.14
N TYR A 40 4.79 -1.34 2.17
CA TYR A 40 4.81 -2.81 2.19
C TYR A 40 5.60 -3.36 3.36
N LYS A 41 6.79 -2.81 3.63
CA LYS A 41 7.62 -3.23 4.76
C LYS A 41 6.86 -3.11 6.07
N LEU A 42 6.22 -1.96 6.32
CA LEU A 42 5.42 -1.70 7.53
C LEU A 42 4.23 -2.66 7.67
N ILE A 43 3.53 -2.96 6.58
CA ILE A 43 2.45 -3.95 6.58
C ILE A 43 3.00 -5.34 6.93
N SER A 44 4.12 -5.74 6.28
CA SER A 44 4.72 -7.06 6.42
C SER A 44 5.31 -7.33 7.80
N GLU A 45 5.87 -6.30 8.43
CA GLU A 45 6.43 -6.33 9.79
C GLU A 45 5.35 -6.12 10.86
N GLY A 46 4.11 -5.81 10.45
CA GLY A 46 2.99 -5.58 11.35
C GLY A 46 3.11 -4.29 12.18
N VAL A 47 3.91 -3.32 11.72
CA VAL A 47 4.15 -2.06 12.42
C VAL A 47 2.86 -1.24 12.48
N SER A 48 2.55 -0.69 13.66
CA SER A 48 1.39 0.18 13.90
C SER A 48 0.04 -0.41 13.45
N ASP A 49 -0.08 -1.74 13.40
CA ASP A 49 -1.24 -2.46 12.88
C ASP A 49 -1.64 -2.01 11.46
N MET A 50 -0.64 -1.69 10.61
CA MET A 50 -0.86 -1.29 9.21
C MET A 50 -1.62 -2.35 8.41
N HIS A 51 -1.41 -3.64 8.74
CA HIS A 51 -2.14 -4.76 8.15
C HIS A 51 -3.64 -4.79 8.47
N CYS A 52 -4.09 -4.05 9.49
CA CYS A 52 -5.51 -3.89 9.83
C CYS A 52 -6.17 -2.69 9.13
N LYS A 53 -5.40 -1.84 8.44
CA LYS A 53 -5.92 -0.67 7.73
C LYS A 53 -6.60 -1.08 6.42
N GLY A 54 -7.50 -0.21 5.94
CA GLY A 54 -8.20 -0.43 4.67
C GLY A 54 -7.26 -0.31 3.47
N HIS A 55 -7.47 -1.14 2.45
CA HIS A 55 -6.68 -1.12 1.21
C HIS A 55 -6.68 0.25 0.50
N ILE A 56 -7.78 1.01 0.55
CA ILE A 56 -7.85 2.38 0.01
C ILE A 56 -6.87 3.31 0.71
N TYR A 57 -6.85 3.26 2.04
CA TYR A 57 -5.91 4.05 2.84
C TYR A 57 -4.46 3.65 2.55
N LEU A 58 -4.17 2.35 2.46
CA LEU A 58 -2.82 1.86 2.18
C LEU A 58 -2.36 2.18 0.74
N ALA A 59 -3.27 2.17 -0.23
CA ALA A 59 -2.97 2.64 -1.58
C ALA A 59 -2.66 4.14 -1.60
N GLN A 60 -3.36 4.93 -0.81
CA GLN A 60 -3.09 6.36 -0.63
C GLN A 60 -1.75 6.63 0.05
N GLU A 61 -1.40 5.89 1.11
CA GLU A 61 -0.06 5.95 1.72
C GLU A 61 1.03 5.64 0.68
N LEU A 62 0.82 4.60 -0.13
CA LEU A 62 1.72 4.24 -1.22
C LEU A 62 1.83 5.37 -2.27
N MET A 63 0.74 6.08 -2.58
CA MET A 63 0.76 7.23 -3.48
C MET A 63 1.48 8.44 -2.87
N LEU A 64 1.34 8.67 -1.56
CA LEU A 64 2.06 9.74 -0.85
C LEU A 64 3.57 9.49 -0.85
N GLU A 65 3.96 8.27 -0.52
CA GLU A 65 5.35 7.82 -0.51
C GLU A 65 6.03 8.04 -1.87
N ASN A 66 5.31 7.80 -2.96
CA ASN A 66 5.80 7.93 -4.32
C ASN A 66 5.55 9.30 -4.97
N GLY A 67 5.04 10.28 -4.22
CA GLY A 67 4.75 11.63 -4.73
C GLY A 67 3.63 11.71 -5.77
N LEU A 68 2.80 10.67 -5.87
CA LEU A 68 1.62 10.59 -6.75
C LEU A 68 0.37 11.21 -6.11
N MET A 69 0.41 11.46 -4.80
CA MET A 69 -0.61 12.20 -4.05
C MET A 69 0.04 13.28 -3.21
N TYR A 70 -0.71 14.35 -2.93
CA TYR A 70 -0.29 15.39 -2.00
C TYR A 70 -1.24 15.46 -0.80
N HIS A 71 -0.66 15.48 0.40
CA HIS A 71 -1.38 15.75 1.63
C HIS A 71 -0.59 16.77 2.46
N LYS A 72 -1.25 17.80 2.98
CA LYS A 72 -0.60 18.90 3.73
C LYS A 72 0.23 18.41 4.93
N GLY A 73 -0.14 17.28 5.53
CA GLY A 73 0.56 16.67 6.66
C GLY A 73 1.66 15.68 6.28
N TYR A 74 1.90 15.42 5.00
CA TYR A 74 2.94 14.49 4.54
C TYR A 74 4.12 15.31 3.98
N PRO A 75 5.26 15.39 4.70
CA PRO A 75 6.43 16.13 4.22
C PRO A 75 7.00 15.46 2.96
N ARG A 76 7.52 16.28 2.04
CA ARG A 76 8.23 15.80 0.83
C ARG A 76 9.71 15.58 1.12
#